data_AF-A0A401SHW8-F1
#
_entry.id   AF-A0A401SHW8-F1
#
_cell.length_a   1.000
_cell.length_b   1.000
_cell.length_c   1.000
_cell.angle_alpha   90.00
_cell.angle_beta   90.00
_cell.angle_gamma   90.00
#
_symmetry.space_group_name_H-M   'P 1'
#
loop_
_entity.id
_entity.type
_entity.pdbx_description
1 polymer ?
#
loop_
_entity_poly.entity_id
_entity_poly.type
_entity_poly.pdbx_seq_one_letter_code
_entity_poly.pdbx_strand_id
1 'polypeptide(L)'
;MSYVSDELYKYIRGRMTEFLKINTVELLPHLPCLTQMDQEKIRAEARYEGNEAAVPLFLDFVRRRRNWERELINALRNKEYNDLAAILEHKLECLAPKREDGYF
;
A
#
# COMPACT_ATOMS: atom_id res chain seq x y z
N MET A 1 -7.44 -12.54 -4.16
CA MET A 1 -7.67 -11.28 -4.89
C MET A 1 -9.13 -10.91 -4.67
N SER A 2 -9.39 -9.92 -3.82
CA SER A 2 -10.75 -9.40 -3.59
C SER A 2 -11.06 -8.32 -4.63
N TYR A 3 -12.33 -8.16 -5.02
CA TYR A 3 -12.78 -7.05 -5.87
C TYR A 3 -12.28 -5.70 -5.34
N VAL A 4 -12.33 -5.55 -4.02
CA VAL A 4 -11.83 -4.39 -3.28
C VAL A 4 -10.36 -4.10 -3.61
N SER A 5 -9.48 -5.11 -3.53
CA SER A 5 -8.05 -4.96 -3.78
C SER A 5 -7.75 -4.53 -5.22
N ASP A 6 -8.52 -5.04 -6.19
CA ASP A 6 -8.32 -4.71 -7.61
C ASP A 6 -8.72 -3.27 -7.92
N GLU A 7 -9.86 -2.82 -7.39
CA GLU A 7 -10.32 -1.43 -7.54
C GLU A 7 -9.40 -0.43 -6.84
N LEU A 8 -8.91 -0.75 -5.65
CA LEU A 8 -7.92 0.06 -4.94
C LEU A 8 -6.61 0.15 -5.72
N TYR A 9 -6.13 -0.96 -6.28
CA TYR A 9 -4.93 -0.96 -7.09
C TYR A 9 -5.08 -0.13 -8.37
N LYS A 10 -6.22 -0.21 -9.06
CA LYS A 10 -6.52 0.67 -10.20
C LYS A 10 -6.50 2.15 -9.81
N TYR A 11 -7.04 2.47 -8.63
CA TYR A 11 -7.03 3.83 -8.11
C TYR A 11 -5.61 4.35 -7.86
N ILE A 12 -4.77 3.53 -7.21
CA ILE A 12 -3.35 3.82 -6.99
C ILE A 12 -2.63 4.01 -8.31
N ARG A 13 -2.88 3.13 -9.29
CA ARG A 13 -2.28 3.21 -10.63
C ARG A 13 -2.68 4.48 -11.38
N GLY A 14 -3.92 4.95 -11.22
CA GLY A 14 -4.37 6.23 -11.77
C GLY A 14 -3.69 7.44 -11.12
N ARG A 15 -3.23 7.30 -9.88
CA ARG A 15 -2.52 8.33 -9.10
C ARG A 15 -1.04 8.01 -8.89
N MET A 16 -0.45 7.18 -9.75
CA MET A 16 0.89 6.64 -9.51
C MET A 16 1.94 7.74 -9.34
N THR A 17 1.77 8.90 -9.98
CA THR A 17 2.62 10.09 -9.81
C THR A 17 2.64 10.63 -8.38
N GLU A 18 1.53 10.53 -7.64
CA GLU A 18 1.50 10.90 -6.21
C GLU A 18 2.22 9.84 -5.37
N PHE A 19 2.07 8.56 -5.73
CA PHE A 19 2.77 7.44 -5.09
C PHE A 19 4.25 7.32 -5.50
N LEU A 20 4.73 8.02 -6.53
CA LEU A 20 6.17 8.05 -6.83
C LEU A 20 6.93 8.94 -5.83
N LYS A 21 6.22 9.89 -5.20
CA LYS A 21 6.78 10.79 -4.18
C LYS A 21 6.95 10.12 -2.82
N ILE A 22 6.26 9.01 -2.55
CA ILE A 22 6.44 8.30 -1.28
C ILE A 22 7.79 7.59 -1.27
N ASN A 23 8.51 7.73 -0.16
CA ASN A 23 9.76 7.02 0.04
C ASN A 23 9.45 5.57 0.48
N THR A 24 9.61 4.63 -0.46
CA THR A 24 9.35 3.22 -0.22
C THR A 24 10.21 2.66 0.91
N VAL A 25 11.48 3.04 0.97
CA VAL A 25 12.44 2.58 1.99
C VAL A 25 11.99 2.96 3.39
N GLU A 26 11.42 4.16 3.53
CA GLU A 26 10.88 4.67 4.79
C GLU A 26 9.60 3.94 5.22
N LEU A 27 8.79 3.49 4.26
CA LEU A 27 7.55 2.75 4.50
C LEU A 27 7.79 1.28 4.84
N LEU A 28 8.83 0.64 4.29
CA LEU A 28 9.17 -0.77 4.55
C LEU A 28 9.12 -1.21 6.03
N PRO A 29 9.74 -0.50 7.00
CA PRO A 29 9.71 -0.91 8.41
C PRO A 29 8.30 -0.80 9.04
N HIS A 30 7.39 -0.04 8.44
CA HIS A 30 6.01 0.12 8.92
C HIS A 30 5.06 -0.93 8.33
N LEU A 31 5.53 -1.77 7.40
CA LEU A 31 4.77 -2.88 6.83
C LEU A 31 5.29 -4.23 7.37
N PRO A 32 4.77 -4.71 8.51
CA PRO A 32 5.08 -6.05 9.01
C PRO A 32 4.60 -7.16 8.06
N CYS A 33 3.73 -6.83 7.09
CA CYS A 33 3.29 -7.74 6.04
C CYS A 33 4.39 -8.15 5.03
N LEU A 34 5.51 -7.43 4.97
CA LEU A 34 6.61 -7.73 4.08
C LEU A 34 7.69 -8.53 4.83
N THR A 35 8.12 -9.64 4.24
CA THR A 35 9.23 -10.43 4.77
C THR A 35 10.50 -9.59 4.72
N GLN A 36 11.46 -9.84 5.63
CA GLN A 36 12.76 -9.18 5.60
C GLN A 36 13.43 -9.26 4.21
N MET A 37 13.34 -10.42 3.54
CA MET A 37 13.80 -10.57 2.14
C MET A 37 13.08 -9.65 1.14
N ASP A 38 11.77 -9.45 1.27
CA ASP A 38 11.00 -8.58 0.38
C ASP A 38 11.42 -7.12 0.58
N GLN A 39 11.59 -6.71 1.84
CA GLN A 39 12.06 -5.37 2.19
C GLN A 39 13.47 -5.12 1.64
N GLU A 40 14.37 -6.10 1.78
CA GLU A 40 15.74 -5.97 1.32
C GLU A 40 15.83 -5.87 -0.22
N LYS A 41 15.00 -6.64 -0.95
CA LYS A 41 14.87 -6.48 -2.41
C LYS A 41 14.41 -5.10 -2.81
N ILE A 42 13.39 -4.56 -2.16
CA ILE A 42 12.86 -3.22 -2.47
C ILE A 42 13.91 -2.15 -2.14
N ARG A 43 14.68 -2.29 -1.05
CA ARG A 43 15.80 -1.39 -0.74
C ARG A 43 16.92 -1.47 -1.77
N ALA A 44 17.25 -2.68 -2.22
CA ALA A 44 18.27 -2.87 -3.24
C ALA A 44 17.85 -2.17 -4.55
N GLU A 45 16.60 -2.37 -4.97
CA GLU A 45 16.05 -1.71 -6.17
C GLU A 45 16.03 -0.20 -6.03
N ALA A 46 15.56 0.31 -4.89
CA ALA A 46 15.53 1.75 -4.61
C ALA A 46 16.93 2.38 -4.64
N ARG A 47 17.97 1.61 -4.30
CA ARG A 47 19.37 2.05 -4.33
C ARG A 47 20.00 1.96 -5.72
N TYR A 48 19.59 0.99 -6.53
CA TYR A 48 20.19 0.72 -7.85
C TYR A 48 19.52 1.52 -8.97
N GLU A 49 18.18 1.48 -9.03
CA GLU A 49 17.38 2.15 -10.06
C GLU A 49 16.72 3.45 -9.56
N GLY A 50 16.66 3.64 -8.24
CA GLY A 50 16.03 4.80 -7.61
C GLY A 50 14.67 4.49 -6.99
N ASN A 51 14.20 5.37 -6.10
CA ASN A 51 12.94 5.17 -5.38
C ASN A 51 11.74 5.00 -6.33
N GLU A 52 11.72 5.71 -7.45
CA GLU A 52 10.64 5.66 -8.44
C GLU A 52 10.45 4.27 -9.06
N ALA A 53 11.55 3.53 -9.28
CA ALA A 53 11.51 2.16 -9.77
C ALA A 53 11.11 1.16 -8.67
N ALA A 54 11.44 1.47 -7.41
CA ALA A 54 11.08 0.62 -6.27
C ALA A 54 9.59 0.70 -5.87
N VAL A 55 8.90 1.82 -6.15
CA VAL A 55 7.46 2.01 -5.88
C VAL A 55 6.56 0.94 -6.52
N PRO A 56 6.63 0.67 -7.83
CA PRO A 56 5.81 -0.37 -8.45
C PRO A 56 6.16 -1.76 -7.92
N LEU A 57 7.44 -2.04 -7.65
CA LEU A 57 7.88 -3.30 -7.05
C LEU A 57 7.27 -3.50 -5.65
N PHE A 58 7.36 -2.46 -4.82
CA PHE A 58 6.75 -2.42 -3.49
C PHE A 58 5.24 -2.68 -3.56
N LEU A 59 4.52 -1.98 -4.45
CA LEU A 59 3.08 -2.16 -4.62
C LEU A 59 2.72 -3.58 -5.07
N ASP A 60 3.53 -4.21 -5.92
CA ASP A 60 3.30 -5.60 -6.34
C ASP A 60 3.46 -6.58 -5.16
N PHE A 61 4.49 -6.41 -4.34
CA PHE A 61 4.68 -7.22 -3.13
C PHE A 61 3.54 -7.04 -2.13
N VAL A 62 3.13 -5.79 -1.91
CA VAL A 62 2.04 -5.44 -0.99
C VAL A 62 0.72 -6.05 -1.49
N ARG A 63 0.38 -5.91 -2.78
CA ARG A 63 -0.83 -6.48 -3.39
C ARG A 63 -0.95 -8.00 -3.26
N ARG A 64 0.17 -8.72 -3.19
CA ARG A 64 0.20 -10.19 -3.03
C ARG A 64 -0.14 -10.66 -1.61
N ARG A 65 -0.11 -9.77 -0.60
CA ARG A 65 -0.42 -10.09 0.80
C ARG A 65 -1.92 -9.93 1.08
N ARG A 66 -2.41 -10.57 2.15
CA ARG A 66 -3.80 -10.37 2.63
C ARG A 66 -3.86 -9.13 3.52
N ASN A 67 -4.95 -8.36 3.43
CA ASN A 67 -5.17 -7.13 4.22
C ASN A 67 -4.14 -6.02 4.00
N TRP A 68 -3.46 -6.03 2.85
CA TRP A 68 -2.43 -5.08 2.51
C TRP A 68 -2.96 -3.65 2.41
N GLU A 69 -4.26 -3.50 2.13
CA GLU A 69 -4.92 -2.20 1.97
C GLU A 69 -4.86 -1.41 3.27
N ARG A 70 -5.22 -2.05 4.39
CA ARG A 70 -5.19 -1.44 5.73
C ARG A 70 -3.76 -1.14 6.18
N GLU A 71 -2.85 -2.05 5.90
CA GLU A 71 -1.43 -1.90 6.24
C GLU A 71 -0.79 -0.75 5.48
N LEU A 72 -1.12 -0.61 4.19
CA LEU A 72 -0.68 0.52 3.38
C LEU A 72 -1.23 1.85 3.92
N ILE A 73 -2.53 1.91 4.23
CA ILE A 73 -3.16 3.11 4.83
C ILE A 73 -2.47 3.48 6.14
N ASN A 74 -2.23 2.50 7.02
CA ASN A 74 -1.57 2.73 8.30
C ASN A 74 -0.12 3.23 8.09
N ALA A 75 0.62 2.62 7.17
CA ALA A 75 1.99 3.05 6.86
C ALA A 75 2.03 4.47 6.29
N LEU A 76 1.09 4.83 5.42
CA LEU A 76 0.94 6.19 4.89
C LEU A 76 0.61 7.20 6.00
N ARG A 77 -0.29 6.86 6.92
CA ARG A 77 -0.64 7.70 8.08
C ARG A 77 0.57 7.93 9.02
N ASN A 78 1.38 6.89 9.25
CA ASN A 78 2.60 6.99 10.06
C ASN A 78 3.68 7.88 9.42
N LYS A 79 3.66 8.02 8.09
CA LYS A 79 4.60 8.87 7.34
C LYS A 79 4.01 10.21 6.94
N GLU A 80 2.96 10.65 7.65
CA GLU A 80 2.30 11.95 7.49
C GLU A 80 1.63 12.16 6.11
N TYR A 81 1.49 11.11 5.31
CA TYR A 81 0.70 11.10 4.07
C TYR A 81 -0.80 10.93 4.38
N ASN A 82 -1.31 11.76 5.29
CA ASN A 82 -2.68 11.67 5.81
C ASN A 82 -3.73 11.85 4.71
N ASP A 83 -3.46 12.70 3.72
CA ASP A 83 -4.36 12.92 2.58
C ASP A 83 -4.52 11.63 1.74
N LEU A 84 -3.39 11.03 1.32
CA LEU A 84 -3.39 9.76 0.59
C LEU A 84 -4.01 8.63 1.42
N ALA A 85 -3.67 8.55 2.71
CA ALA A 85 -4.22 7.56 3.62
C ALA A 85 -5.74 7.68 3.74
N ALA A 86 -6.27 8.89 3.94
CA ALA A 86 -7.71 9.14 4.08
C ALA A 86 -8.47 8.83 2.79
N ILE A 87 -7.92 9.19 1.63
CA ILE A 87 -8.54 8.89 0.33
C ILE A 87 -8.60 7.37 0.10
N LEU A 88 -7.51 6.67 0.37
CA LEU A 88 -7.47 5.20 0.25
C LEU A 88 -8.39 4.53 1.26
N GLU A 89 -8.43 5.01 2.51
CA GLU A 89 -9.31 4.50 3.57
C GLU A 89 -10.78 4.67 3.22
N HIS A 90 -11.19 5.87 2.82
CA HIS A 90 -12.56 6.12 2.37
C HIS A 90 -12.90 5.24 1.16
N LYS A 91 -11.98 5.06 0.22
CA LYS A 91 -12.21 4.19 -0.94
C LYS A 91 -12.32 2.73 -0.52
N LEU A 92 -11.47 2.27 0.42
CA LEU A 92 -11.51 0.93 1.01
C LEU A 92 -12.85 0.68 1.70
N GLU A 93 -13.31 1.61 2.54
CA GLU A 93 -14.59 1.50 3.25
C GLU A 93 -15.81 1.55 2.31
N CYS A 94 -15.71 2.31 1.21
CA CYS A 94 -16.74 2.34 0.19
C CYS A 94 -16.82 1.02 -0.61
N LEU A 95 -15.68 0.36 -0.82
CA LEU A 95 -15.57 -0.89 -1.58
C LEU A 95 -15.82 -2.12 -0.70
N ALA A 96 -15.43 -2.07 0.58
CA ALA A 96 -15.75 -3.09 1.55
C ALA A 96 -17.26 -3.00 1.83
N PRO A 97 -18.07 -4.00 1.46
CA PRO A 97 -19.44 -4.03 1.97
C PRO A 97 -19.34 -3.97 3.49
N LYS A 98 -20.12 -3.08 4.14
CA LYS A 98 -20.25 -3.08 5.60
C LYS A 98 -20.51 -4.52 6.00
N ARG A 99 -19.49 -5.17 6.56
CA ARG A 99 -19.71 -6.44 7.25
C ARG A 99 -20.60 -6.05 8.40
N GLU A 100 -21.89 -6.26 8.23
CA GLU A 100 -22.81 -6.49 9.33
C GLU A 100 -22.22 -7.70 10.08
N ASP A 101 -21.23 -7.47 10.93
CA ASP A 101 -20.91 -8.34 12.05
C ASP A 101 -22.00 -8.07 13.11
N GLY A 102 -23.24 -8.35 12.71
CA GLY A 102 -24.36 -8.62 13.59
C GLY A 102 -24.24 -10.08 14.01
N TYR A 103 -23.38 -10.34 14.99
CA TYR A 103 -23.47 -11.56 15.77
C TYR A 103 -24.76 -11.49 16.61
N PHE A 104 -25.76 -12.26 16.19
CA PHE A 104 -26.84 -12.76 17.05
C PHE A 104 -26.37 -14.03 17.76
#